data_AF-V9KYH0-F1
#
_entry.id   AF-V9KYH0-F1
#
_cell.length_a   1.000
_cell.length_b   1.000
_cell.length_c   1.000
_cell.angle_alpha   90.00
_cell.angle_beta   90.00
_cell.angle_gamma   90.00
#
_symmetry.space_group_name_H-M   'P 1'
#
loop_
_entity.id
_entity.type
_entity.pdbx_description
1 polymer ?
#
loop_
_entity_poly.entity_id
_entity_poly.type
_entity_poly.pdbx_seq_one_letter_code
_entity_poly.pdbx_strand_id
1 'polypeptide(L)'
;MTSGTYTPCTGGPFSALTPSMWPQDILAKYKQKEASVDQVEFRYDEFGFRVDKEDGVEPQLLREPLCEDPQQRLRWQAHLEFTHNHDVGDLTWDKINVTLPHSDKLQTLVLGGIPHTMRPQMWMRLAGALQKKRNTETSYRIIVKNSSNDDTVAAKQIEKDLLRTMPSHACFSNMESIGVPRLRRVLRGLAWLYPEIGYCQGTGMVAASLLLFLEEEDAFWMMCAIIEDLVPASYFSTSLLGVQTDQRVLRQLIIQYIPRLDKLLQEHDIELSLITLHWFLTAFASVVHIKLLLRVWDLFFYEGSVVLFQVTLGMLKMKEEELVQSENSASIFNTLSDIPSQIEDADILIQDARTIAGSLTDVMIETQRRKHLAYLIAEQGQHLDSESSISNLTKIVRRQSQRR
;
A
#
# COMPACT_ATOMS: atom_id res chain seq x y z
N MET A 1 -6.04 2.04 -40.25
CA MET A 1 -5.85 3.16 -39.29
C MET A 1 -4.73 2.76 -38.36
N THR A 2 -3.65 3.54 -38.34
CA THR A 2 -2.40 3.21 -37.63
C THR A 2 -2.69 2.92 -36.15
N SER A 3 -2.39 1.71 -35.71
CA SER A 3 -2.34 1.31 -34.30
C SER A 3 -1.17 2.06 -33.65
N GLY A 4 -1.40 3.33 -33.32
CA GLY A 4 -0.45 4.15 -32.59
C GLY A 4 -0.63 3.92 -31.10
N THR A 5 0.47 3.77 -30.37
CA THR A 5 0.46 3.86 -28.91
C THR A 5 0.20 5.31 -28.50
N TYR A 6 -0.76 5.53 -27.63
CA TYR A 6 -1.15 6.83 -27.09
C TYR A 6 -0.42 7.07 -25.77
N THR A 7 0.36 8.15 -25.73
CA THR A 7 0.97 8.69 -24.51
C THR A 7 0.06 9.77 -23.91
N PRO A 8 -0.27 9.71 -22.60
CA PRO A 8 -0.96 10.77 -21.88
C PRO A 8 -0.18 12.09 -21.89
N CYS A 9 -0.89 13.22 -21.88
CA CYS A 9 -0.29 14.54 -21.64
C CYS A 9 0.03 14.69 -20.15
N THR A 10 1.13 15.37 -19.80
CA THR A 10 1.53 15.64 -18.42
C THR A 10 0.39 16.31 -17.62
N GLY A 11 0.06 15.77 -16.45
CA GLY A 11 -1.05 16.24 -15.61
C GLY A 11 -2.45 15.90 -16.15
N GLY A 12 -2.53 15.23 -17.30
CA GLY A 12 -3.77 14.71 -17.87
C GLY A 12 -4.11 13.30 -17.39
N PRO A 13 -5.26 12.75 -17.82
CA PRO A 13 -5.72 11.43 -17.40
C PRO A 13 -4.67 10.33 -17.61
N PHE A 14 -4.47 9.48 -16.60
CA PHE A 14 -3.50 8.37 -16.61
C PHE A 14 -2.01 8.76 -16.69
N SER A 15 -1.65 10.05 -16.65
CA SER A 15 -0.27 10.51 -16.81
C SER A 15 0.65 10.14 -15.64
N ALA A 16 0.09 9.83 -14.46
CA ALA A 16 0.81 9.37 -13.29
C ALA A 16 0.92 7.83 -13.19
N LEU A 17 0.42 7.11 -14.20
CA LEU A 17 0.53 5.64 -14.26
C LEU A 17 1.81 5.20 -14.96
N THR A 18 2.32 4.03 -14.57
CA THR A 18 3.37 3.35 -15.33
C THR A 18 2.91 3.07 -16.77
N PRO A 19 3.77 3.20 -17.80
CA PRO A 19 3.35 3.08 -19.20
C PRO A 19 2.61 1.78 -19.54
N SER A 20 2.96 0.68 -18.88
CA SER A 20 2.35 -0.63 -19.10
C SER A 20 0.89 -0.73 -18.61
N MET A 21 0.42 0.27 -17.86
CA MET A 21 -0.93 0.41 -17.34
C MET A 21 -1.78 1.46 -18.06
N TRP A 22 -1.25 2.13 -19.09
CA TRP A 22 -2.03 3.09 -19.86
C TRP A 22 -3.14 2.40 -20.67
N PRO A 23 -4.43 2.69 -20.41
CA PRO A 23 -5.54 2.08 -21.13
C PRO A 23 -5.65 2.69 -22.53
N GLN A 24 -5.03 2.03 -23.51
CA GLN A 24 -4.86 2.54 -24.88
C GLN A 24 -6.19 2.80 -25.60
N ASP A 25 -7.21 1.98 -25.33
CA ASP A 25 -8.56 2.12 -25.86
C ASP A 25 -9.26 3.38 -25.33
N ILE A 26 -9.05 3.72 -24.05
CA ILE A 26 -9.58 4.94 -23.43
C ILE A 26 -8.81 6.17 -23.94
N LEU A 27 -7.49 6.11 -23.95
CA LEU A 27 -6.64 7.21 -24.45
C LEU A 27 -6.89 7.53 -25.93
N ALA A 28 -7.15 6.52 -26.75
CA ALA A 28 -7.54 6.72 -28.15
C ALA A 28 -8.84 7.54 -28.27
N LYS A 29 -9.83 7.27 -27.41
CA LYS A 29 -11.10 8.03 -27.36
C LYS A 29 -10.88 9.48 -26.94
N TYR A 30 -10.00 9.73 -25.96
CA TYR A 30 -9.64 11.10 -25.56
C TYR A 30 -9.03 11.89 -26.73
N LYS A 31 -8.06 11.33 -27.45
CA LYS A 31 -7.44 12.02 -28.60
C LYS A 31 -8.39 12.22 -29.80
N GLN A 32 -9.35 11.32 -30.00
CA GLN A 32 -10.34 11.45 -31.08
C GLN A 32 -11.43 12.49 -30.76
N LYS A 33 -11.75 12.70 -29.47
CA LYS A 33 -12.85 13.57 -29.01
C LYS A 33 -12.46 15.01 -28.67
N GLU A 34 -11.17 15.37 -28.70
CA GLU A 34 -10.73 16.79 -28.69
C GLU A 34 -11.30 17.59 -29.89
N ALA A 35 -11.99 16.95 -30.85
CA ALA A 35 -12.71 17.57 -31.96
C ALA A 35 -14.23 17.82 -31.74
N SER A 36 -14.84 17.36 -30.64
CA SER A 36 -16.29 17.57 -30.36
C SER A 36 -16.59 17.56 -28.86
N VAL A 37 -17.03 18.71 -28.32
CA VAL A 37 -16.91 19.08 -26.90
C VAL A 37 -17.82 18.32 -25.89
N ASP A 38 -18.79 17.47 -26.28
CA ASP A 38 -19.86 17.05 -25.35
C ASP A 38 -20.11 15.54 -25.13
N GLN A 39 -19.13 14.64 -25.30
CA GLN A 39 -19.40 13.19 -25.17
C GLN A 39 -18.35 12.38 -24.40
N VAL A 40 -18.04 12.72 -23.15
CA VAL A 40 -17.37 11.75 -22.25
C VAL A 40 -18.27 11.52 -21.04
N GLU A 41 -18.83 10.32 -20.93
CA GLU A 41 -19.70 9.89 -19.83
C GLU A 41 -18.96 9.86 -18.49
N PHE A 42 -17.64 9.61 -18.50
CA PHE A 42 -16.79 9.57 -17.31
C PHE A 42 -15.42 10.26 -17.53
N ARG A 43 -15.09 11.26 -16.70
CA ARG A 43 -13.75 11.86 -16.67
C ARG A 43 -12.84 11.04 -15.78
N TYR A 44 -11.55 10.95 -16.11
CA TYR A 44 -10.55 10.30 -15.26
C TYR A 44 -9.50 11.31 -14.81
N ASP A 45 -8.99 11.16 -13.59
CA ASP A 45 -7.85 11.92 -13.08
C ASP A 45 -6.50 11.38 -13.61
N GLU A 46 -5.41 12.02 -13.22
CA GLU A 46 -4.05 11.63 -13.61
C GLU A 46 -3.64 10.22 -13.15
N PHE A 47 -4.31 9.68 -12.13
CA PHE A 47 -4.10 8.35 -11.61
C PHE A 47 -5.07 7.33 -12.21
N GLY A 48 -6.08 7.74 -12.96
CA GLY A 48 -7.04 6.83 -13.61
C GLY A 48 -8.28 6.49 -12.77
N PHE A 49 -8.54 7.22 -11.69
CA PHE A 49 -9.81 7.17 -10.97
C PHE A 49 -10.88 8.00 -11.67
N ARG A 50 -12.13 7.51 -11.62
CA ARG A 50 -13.28 8.25 -12.14
C ARG A 50 -13.51 9.52 -11.31
N VAL A 51 -13.80 10.60 -12.04
CA VAL A 51 -14.19 11.91 -11.52
C VAL A 51 -15.64 12.15 -11.92
N ASP A 52 -16.55 12.04 -10.97
CA ASP A 52 -17.97 12.31 -11.18
C ASP A 52 -18.24 13.81 -11.07
N LYS A 53 -19.10 14.35 -11.95
CA LYS A 53 -19.40 15.80 -12.00
C LYS A 53 -20.43 16.26 -10.95
N GLU A 54 -21.18 15.34 -10.36
CA GLU A 54 -22.42 15.67 -9.61
C GLU A 54 -22.32 15.51 -8.09
N ASP A 55 -21.35 14.75 -7.55
CA ASP A 55 -21.20 14.60 -6.10
C ASP A 55 -20.10 15.51 -5.53
N GLY A 56 -20.38 16.08 -4.36
CA GLY A 56 -19.73 17.25 -3.79
C GLY A 56 -18.20 17.25 -3.75
N VAL A 57 -17.64 18.43 -3.99
CA VAL A 57 -16.28 18.88 -3.67
C VAL A 57 -15.22 17.76 -3.70
N GLU A 58 -14.66 17.47 -4.87
CA GLU A 58 -13.40 16.70 -4.93
C GLU A 58 -12.42 17.27 -3.89
N PRO A 59 -11.80 16.43 -3.04
CA PRO A 59 -10.77 16.87 -2.10
C PRO A 59 -9.78 17.79 -2.82
N GLN A 60 -9.40 18.91 -2.21
CA GLN A 60 -8.56 19.93 -2.86
C GLN A 60 -7.30 19.31 -3.50
N LEU A 61 -6.71 18.31 -2.83
CA LEU A 61 -5.57 17.54 -3.33
C LEU A 61 -5.76 16.87 -4.69
N LEU A 62 -6.96 16.42 -5.03
CA LEU A 62 -7.22 15.76 -6.32
C LEU A 62 -7.40 16.77 -7.46
N ARG A 63 -7.63 18.05 -7.14
CA ARG A 63 -7.82 19.12 -8.14
C ARG A 63 -6.51 19.65 -8.70
N GLU A 64 -5.47 19.69 -7.86
CA GLU A 64 -4.14 20.13 -8.30
C GLU A 64 -3.46 18.98 -9.06
N PRO A 65 -2.85 19.20 -10.24
CA PRO A 65 -2.07 18.15 -10.89
C PRO A 65 -0.87 17.73 -10.04
N LEU A 66 -0.40 16.49 -10.18
CA LEU A 66 0.85 16.05 -9.59
C LEU A 66 2.00 16.83 -10.21
N CYS A 67 2.50 17.80 -9.46
CA CYS A 67 3.68 18.58 -9.82
C CYS A 67 4.88 18.10 -8.98
N GLU A 68 5.93 17.61 -9.64
CA GLU A 68 7.17 17.32 -8.94
C GLU A 68 7.89 18.64 -8.59
N ASP A 69 8.25 18.83 -7.32
CA ASP A 69 9.13 19.94 -6.93
C ASP A 69 10.53 19.75 -7.55
N PRO A 70 10.98 20.66 -8.46
CA PRO A 70 12.29 20.56 -9.09
C PRO A 70 13.43 20.62 -8.07
N GLN A 71 13.27 21.36 -6.96
CA GLN A 71 14.30 21.46 -5.93
C GLN A 71 14.45 20.15 -5.17
N GLN A 72 13.33 19.53 -4.79
CA GLN A 72 13.33 18.20 -4.20
C GLN A 72 13.97 17.17 -5.14
N ARG A 73 13.61 17.17 -6.42
CA ARG A 73 14.22 16.29 -7.42
C ARG A 73 15.74 16.47 -7.49
N LEU A 74 16.21 17.71 -7.52
CA LEU A 74 17.64 18.01 -7.55
C LEU A 74 18.36 17.52 -6.28
N ARG A 75 17.73 17.67 -5.10
CA ARG A 75 18.29 17.14 -3.83
C ARG A 75 18.45 15.63 -3.85
N TRP A 76 17.48 14.91 -4.44
CA TRP A 76 17.55 13.46 -4.62
C TRP A 76 18.65 13.06 -5.60
N GLN A 77 18.74 13.72 -6.76
CA GLN A 77 19.79 13.47 -7.75
C GLN A 77 21.18 13.70 -7.14
N ALA A 78 21.40 14.84 -6.49
CA ALA A 78 22.67 15.17 -5.85
C ALA A 78 23.05 14.15 -4.76
N HIS A 79 22.08 13.65 -3.98
CA HIS A 79 22.35 12.61 -2.99
C HIS A 79 22.79 11.30 -3.63
N LEU A 80 22.08 10.84 -4.67
CA LEU A 80 22.41 9.60 -5.37
C LEU A 80 23.75 9.70 -6.10
N GLU A 81 24.04 10.83 -6.75
CA GLU A 81 25.32 11.09 -7.40
C GLU A 81 26.47 11.06 -6.39
N PHE A 82 26.33 11.77 -5.27
CA PHE A 82 27.37 11.80 -4.24
C PHE A 82 27.64 10.43 -3.61
N THR A 83 26.60 9.61 -3.45
CA THR A 83 26.71 8.31 -2.75
C THR A 83 27.04 7.14 -3.66
N HIS A 84 26.78 7.23 -4.97
CA HIS A 84 26.87 6.09 -5.89
C HIS A 84 27.59 6.38 -7.21
N ASN A 85 27.88 7.63 -7.56
CA ASN A 85 28.62 7.93 -8.78
C ASN A 85 30.13 7.97 -8.51
N HIS A 86 30.78 6.81 -8.53
CA HIS A 86 32.22 6.70 -8.33
C HIS A 86 33.03 6.79 -9.64
N ASP A 87 32.36 6.84 -10.79
CA ASP A 87 32.98 6.85 -12.12
C ASP A 87 32.61 8.12 -12.92
N VAL A 88 33.44 8.47 -13.89
CA VAL A 88 33.17 9.59 -14.81
C VAL A 88 32.07 9.18 -15.80
N GLY A 89 30.85 9.69 -15.61
CA GLY A 89 29.74 9.54 -16.55
C GLY A 89 28.37 9.84 -15.92
N ASP A 90 27.32 9.77 -16.75
CA ASP A 90 25.95 10.00 -16.29
C ASP A 90 25.52 8.92 -15.28
N LEU A 91 24.81 9.36 -14.23
CA LEU A 91 24.23 8.45 -13.25
C LEU A 91 23.01 7.75 -13.85
N THR A 92 23.06 6.43 -13.87
CA THR A 92 21.97 5.57 -14.34
C THR A 92 21.54 4.60 -13.23
N TRP A 93 20.30 4.10 -13.30
CA TRP A 93 19.76 3.24 -12.26
C TRP A 93 20.52 1.92 -12.08
N ASP A 94 21.22 1.42 -13.10
CA ASP A 94 22.08 0.24 -13.01
C ASP A 94 23.32 0.44 -12.13
N LYS A 95 23.81 1.69 -12.03
CA LYS A 95 24.96 2.07 -11.18
C LYS A 95 24.59 2.26 -9.71
N ILE A 96 23.30 2.47 -9.41
CA ILE A 96 22.82 2.63 -8.04
C ILE A 96 22.65 1.26 -7.40
N ASN A 97 23.21 1.09 -6.20
CA ASN A 97 23.17 -0.13 -5.42
C ASN A 97 21.74 -0.68 -5.28
N VAL A 98 21.66 -2.02 -5.20
CA VAL A 98 20.40 -2.77 -5.08
C VAL A 98 19.65 -2.46 -3.79
N THR A 99 20.40 -2.11 -2.75
CA THR A 99 19.92 -1.73 -1.43
C THR A 99 20.52 -0.37 -1.10
N LEU A 100 19.75 0.48 -0.44
CA LEU A 100 20.24 1.78 0.03
C LEU A 100 20.39 1.72 1.56
N PRO A 101 21.59 1.92 2.11
CA PRO A 101 21.77 1.91 3.55
C PRO A 101 21.03 3.09 4.20
N HIS A 102 20.49 2.87 5.40
CA HIS A 102 19.88 3.94 6.17
C HIS A 102 20.91 5.02 6.51
N SER A 103 20.50 6.27 6.35
CA SER A 103 21.27 7.44 6.78
C SER A 103 20.29 8.58 7.09
N ASP A 104 20.67 9.48 8.00
CA ASP A 104 19.85 10.64 8.35
C ASP A 104 19.51 11.51 7.12
N LYS A 105 20.44 11.55 6.15
CA LYS A 105 20.23 12.27 4.90
C LYS A 105 19.16 11.61 4.04
N LEU A 106 19.21 10.29 3.88
CA LEU A 106 18.19 9.55 3.14
C LEU A 106 16.83 9.65 3.84
N GLN A 107 16.80 9.51 5.16
CA GLN A 107 15.59 9.71 5.96
C GLN A 107 14.98 11.09 5.71
N THR A 108 15.78 12.15 5.77
CA THR A 108 15.33 13.53 5.50
C THR A 108 14.74 13.68 4.10
N LEU A 109 15.33 13.02 3.09
CA LEU A 109 14.83 13.06 1.72
C LEU A 109 13.50 12.30 1.56
N VAL A 110 13.38 11.11 2.15
CA VAL A 110 12.13 10.32 2.14
C VAL A 110 11.02 11.06 2.87
N LEU A 111 11.34 11.68 4.01
CA LEU A 111 10.42 12.52 4.77
C LEU A 111 9.92 13.72 3.97
N GLY A 112 10.79 14.38 3.21
CA GLY A 112 10.35 15.43 2.28
C GLY A 112 9.49 14.87 1.14
N GLY A 113 9.72 13.62 0.75
CA GLY A 113 9.00 12.90 -0.29
C GLY A 113 9.84 12.51 -1.48
N ILE A 114 9.45 11.40 -2.12
CA ILE A 114 10.14 10.86 -3.29
C ILE A 114 9.46 11.44 -4.54
N PRO A 115 10.22 12.07 -5.47
CA PRO A 115 9.69 12.49 -6.77
C PRO A 115 8.98 11.32 -7.45
N HIS A 116 7.81 11.57 -8.01
CA HIS A 116 6.93 10.51 -8.51
C HIS A 116 7.61 9.58 -9.52
N THR A 117 8.33 10.14 -10.49
CA THR A 117 9.09 9.40 -11.50
C THR A 117 10.28 8.61 -10.93
N MET A 118 10.72 8.88 -9.70
CA MET A 118 11.78 8.13 -9.03
C MET A 118 11.24 6.98 -8.17
N ARG A 119 9.96 7.03 -7.76
CA ARG A 119 9.33 6.00 -6.91
C ARG A 119 9.54 4.57 -7.41
N PRO A 120 9.39 4.25 -8.71
CA PRO A 120 9.52 2.86 -9.15
C PRO A 120 10.88 2.25 -8.82
N GLN A 121 11.93 3.07 -8.92
CA GLN A 121 13.31 2.64 -8.66
C GLN A 121 13.69 2.75 -7.19
N MET A 122 13.16 3.75 -6.49
CA MET A 122 13.44 3.98 -5.07
C MET A 122 12.71 2.97 -4.20
N TRP A 123 11.40 2.78 -4.37
CA TRP A 123 10.60 1.83 -3.57
C TRP A 123 11.17 0.41 -3.66
N MET A 124 11.54 -0.03 -4.86
CA MET A 124 12.15 -1.35 -5.08
C MET A 124 13.44 -1.54 -4.25
N ARG A 125 14.23 -0.48 -4.03
CA ARG A 125 15.46 -0.53 -3.24
C ARG A 125 15.22 -0.39 -1.74
N LEU A 126 14.36 0.54 -1.36
CA LEU A 126 14.05 0.85 0.04
C LEU A 126 13.36 -0.36 0.70
N ALA A 127 12.39 -0.97 0.02
CA ALA A 127 11.70 -2.17 0.52
C ALA A 127 12.53 -3.47 0.41
N GLY A 128 13.72 -3.44 -0.21
CA GLY A 128 14.52 -4.65 -0.47
C GLY A 128 13.97 -5.58 -1.59
N ALA A 129 12.91 -5.18 -2.28
CA ALA A 129 12.31 -5.96 -3.37
C ALA A 129 13.26 -6.20 -4.55
N LEU A 130 14.11 -5.23 -4.90
CA LEU A 130 15.09 -5.36 -5.97
C LEU A 130 16.14 -6.43 -5.64
N GLN A 131 16.53 -6.53 -4.36
CA GLN A 131 17.44 -7.57 -3.89
C GLN A 131 16.80 -8.95 -4.02
N LYS A 132 15.54 -9.09 -3.60
CA LYS A 132 14.76 -10.33 -3.75
C LYS A 132 14.61 -10.72 -5.22
N LYS A 133 14.35 -9.76 -6.10
CA LYS A 133 14.26 -9.96 -7.56
C LYS A 133 15.57 -10.44 -8.16
N ARG A 134 16.72 -9.88 -7.75
CA ARG A 134 18.04 -10.24 -8.29
C ARG A 134 18.56 -11.57 -7.74
N ASN A 135 18.23 -11.91 -6.51
CA ASN A 135 18.73 -13.11 -5.82
C ASN A 135 17.82 -14.33 -5.99
N THR A 136 16.68 -14.20 -6.68
CA THR A 136 15.78 -15.33 -6.91
C THR A 136 16.35 -16.33 -7.93
N GLU A 137 16.26 -17.61 -7.62
CA GLU A 137 16.56 -18.69 -8.59
C GLU A 137 15.39 -18.91 -9.56
N THR A 138 14.16 -18.63 -9.11
CA THR A 138 12.94 -18.82 -9.90
C THR A 138 12.51 -17.48 -10.48
N SER A 139 12.57 -17.34 -11.80
CA SER A 139 12.09 -16.14 -12.50
C SER A 139 10.57 -15.99 -12.38
N TYR A 140 10.09 -14.74 -12.39
CA TYR A 140 8.65 -14.44 -12.35
C TYR A 140 7.86 -15.16 -13.47
N ARG A 141 8.44 -15.26 -14.67
CA ARG A 141 7.84 -16.00 -15.80
C ARG A 141 7.57 -17.48 -15.46
N ILE A 142 8.48 -18.13 -14.73
CA ILE A 142 8.29 -19.51 -14.28
C ILE A 142 7.21 -19.59 -13.21
N ILE A 143 7.19 -18.64 -12.26
CA ILE A 143 6.16 -18.54 -11.22
C ILE A 143 4.77 -18.44 -11.85
N VAL A 144 4.57 -17.49 -12.77
CA VAL A 144 3.30 -17.28 -13.50
C VAL A 144 2.86 -18.55 -14.23
N LYS A 145 3.79 -19.22 -14.91
CA LYS A 145 3.51 -20.48 -15.61
C LYS A 145 3.05 -21.57 -14.65
N ASN A 146 3.70 -21.70 -13.49
CA ASN A 146 3.37 -22.74 -12.52
C ASN A 146 2.13 -22.42 -11.68
N SER A 147 1.73 -21.15 -11.61
CA SER A 147 0.53 -20.69 -10.89
C SER A 147 -0.74 -20.66 -11.76
N SER A 148 -0.74 -21.31 -12.93
CA SER A 148 -1.84 -21.26 -13.89
C SER A 148 -3.02 -22.20 -13.55
N ASN A 149 -2.94 -22.95 -12.45
CA ASN A 149 -4.00 -23.89 -12.05
C ASN A 149 -5.24 -23.16 -11.49
N ASP A 150 -6.33 -23.21 -12.25
CA ASP A 150 -7.62 -22.57 -11.92
C ASP A 150 -8.41 -23.29 -10.81
N ASP A 151 -8.09 -24.55 -10.50
CA ASP A 151 -8.89 -25.37 -9.59
C ASP A 151 -8.63 -25.07 -8.11
N THR A 152 -7.55 -24.34 -7.81
CA THR A 152 -7.16 -24.00 -6.43
C THR A 152 -8.20 -23.10 -5.76
N VAL A 153 -8.35 -23.24 -4.44
CA VAL A 153 -9.26 -22.39 -3.64
C VAL A 153 -8.88 -20.91 -3.79
N ALA A 154 -7.58 -20.62 -3.74
CA ALA A 154 -7.04 -19.27 -3.93
C ALA A 154 -7.39 -18.71 -5.32
N ALA A 155 -7.23 -19.47 -6.41
CA ALA A 155 -7.58 -18.99 -7.76
C ALA A 155 -9.06 -18.60 -7.86
N LYS A 156 -9.96 -19.42 -7.29
CA LYS A 156 -11.41 -19.14 -7.28
C LYS A 156 -11.77 -17.91 -6.47
N GLN A 157 -11.08 -17.67 -5.35
CA GLN A 157 -11.27 -16.45 -4.56
C GLN A 157 -10.73 -15.22 -5.29
N ILE A 158 -9.53 -15.32 -5.88
CA ILE A 158 -8.93 -14.25 -6.68
C ILE A 158 -9.90 -13.80 -7.77
N GLU A 159 -10.45 -14.72 -8.58
CA GLU A 159 -11.38 -14.33 -9.66
C GLU A 159 -12.61 -13.54 -9.17
N LYS A 160 -13.13 -13.86 -7.98
CA LYS A 160 -14.27 -13.14 -7.37
C LYS A 160 -13.88 -11.74 -6.87
N ASP A 161 -12.61 -11.51 -6.60
CA ASP A 161 -12.09 -10.28 -6.02
C ASP A 161 -11.56 -9.30 -7.06
N LEU A 162 -11.19 -9.78 -8.26
CA LEU A 162 -10.56 -8.95 -9.29
C LEU A 162 -11.38 -7.69 -9.63
N LEU A 163 -12.69 -7.83 -9.87
CA LEU A 163 -13.56 -6.70 -10.21
C LEU A 163 -14.05 -5.91 -8.98
N ARG A 164 -13.84 -6.44 -7.77
CA ARG A 164 -14.11 -5.73 -6.51
C ARG A 164 -12.90 -4.92 -6.05
N THR A 165 -11.75 -5.10 -6.70
CA THR A 165 -10.51 -4.38 -6.42
C THR A 165 -10.46 -3.11 -7.27
N MET A 166 -10.57 -1.94 -6.63
CA MET A 166 -10.61 -0.62 -7.30
C MET A 166 -11.69 -0.51 -8.41
N PRO A 167 -12.98 -0.75 -8.10
CA PRO A 167 -14.04 -0.76 -9.11
C PRO A 167 -14.20 0.60 -9.83
N SER A 168 -13.85 1.71 -9.19
CA SER A 168 -13.88 3.07 -9.75
C SER A 168 -12.67 3.41 -10.62
N HIS A 169 -11.67 2.54 -10.73
CA HIS A 169 -10.43 2.79 -11.47
C HIS A 169 -10.49 2.19 -12.88
N ALA A 170 -10.11 2.96 -13.90
CA ALA A 170 -10.25 2.55 -15.31
C ALA A 170 -9.58 1.20 -15.61
N CYS A 171 -8.37 1.00 -15.08
CA CYS A 171 -7.57 -0.19 -15.33
C CYS A 171 -8.06 -1.46 -14.61
N PHE A 172 -9.08 -1.38 -13.75
CA PHE A 172 -9.63 -2.52 -13.00
C PHE A 172 -11.17 -2.63 -13.05
N SER A 173 -11.86 -1.64 -13.60
CA SER A 173 -13.33 -1.55 -13.63
C SER A 173 -14.06 -2.68 -14.37
N ASN A 174 -13.42 -3.38 -15.31
CA ASN A 174 -14.03 -4.49 -16.04
C ASN A 174 -12.99 -5.57 -16.41
N MET A 175 -13.46 -6.75 -16.83
CA MET A 175 -12.61 -7.91 -17.07
C MET A 175 -11.62 -7.73 -18.23
N GLU A 176 -11.92 -6.80 -19.14
CA GLU A 176 -11.10 -6.46 -20.31
C GLU A 176 -10.11 -5.34 -19.99
N SER A 177 -10.26 -4.66 -18.86
CA SER A 177 -9.33 -3.60 -18.43
C SER A 177 -7.90 -4.13 -18.30
N ILE A 178 -6.95 -3.32 -18.76
CA ILE A 178 -5.53 -3.69 -18.87
C ILE A 178 -4.89 -4.22 -17.57
N GLY A 179 -5.36 -3.76 -16.41
CA GLY A 179 -4.83 -4.14 -15.10
C GLY A 179 -5.31 -5.48 -14.58
N VAL A 180 -6.55 -5.90 -14.90
CA VAL A 180 -7.15 -7.15 -14.40
C VAL A 180 -6.32 -8.40 -14.71
N PRO A 181 -5.86 -8.66 -15.94
CA PRO A 181 -5.02 -9.83 -16.22
C PRO A 181 -3.66 -9.77 -15.53
N ARG A 182 -3.10 -8.58 -15.28
CA ARG A 182 -1.84 -8.40 -14.55
C ARG A 182 -2.01 -8.71 -13.06
N LEU A 183 -3.04 -8.14 -12.44
CA LEU A 183 -3.42 -8.38 -11.06
C LEU A 183 -3.65 -9.88 -10.81
N ARG A 184 -4.40 -10.55 -11.70
CA ARG A 184 -4.59 -12.00 -11.65
C ARG A 184 -3.27 -12.77 -11.60
N ARG A 185 -2.31 -12.45 -12.48
CA ARG A 185 -1.01 -13.13 -12.53
C ARG A 185 -0.19 -12.89 -11.26
N VAL A 186 -0.14 -11.65 -10.78
CA VAL A 186 0.54 -11.30 -9.53
C VAL A 186 -0.05 -12.08 -8.36
N LEU A 187 -1.37 -12.03 -8.16
CA LEU A 187 -2.03 -12.69 -7.03
C LEU A 187 -1.91 -14.22 -7.07
N ARG A 188 -2.06 -14.82 -8.25
CA ARG A 188 -1.87 -16.27 -8.41
C ARG A 188 -0.41 -16.67 -8.17
N GLY A 189 0.54 -15.88 -8.66
CA GLY A 189 1.95 -16.08 -8.40
C GLY A 189 2.27 -16.04 -6.91
N LEU A 190 1.69 -15.10 -6.16
CA LEU A 190 1.87 -14.99 -4.72
C LEU A 190 1.26 -16.19 -3.98
N ALA A 191 0.03 -16.58 -4.31
CA ALA A 191 -0.63 -17.74 -3.71
C ALA A 191 0.13 -19.05 -3.99
N TRP A 192 0.76 -19.16 -5.16
CA TRP A 192 1.64 -20.29 -5.49
C TRP A 192 2.98 -20.23 -4.74
N LEU A 193 3.57 -19.05 -4.57
CA LEU A 193 4.85 -18.89 -3.89
C LEU A 193 4.72 -19.12 -2.37
N TYR A 194 3.57 -18.76 -1.80
CA TYR A 194 3.25 -18.86 -0.36
C TYR A 194 1.98 -19.69 -0.12
N PRO A 195 2.00 -21.01 -0.35
CA PRO A 195 0.81 -21.86 -0.26
C PRO A 195 0.16 -21.89 1.15
N GLU A 196 0.95 -21.68 2.20
CA GLU A 196 0.44 -21.61 3.59
C GLU A 196 -0.30 -20.30 3.89
N ILE A 197 0.03 -19.22 3.17
CA ILE A 197 -0.66 -17.94 3.28
C ILE A 197 -1.94 -18.01 2.45
N GLY A 198 -1.83 -18.54 1.23
CA GLY A 198 -2.93 -18.61 0.28
C GLY A 198 -3.30 -17.23 -0.25
N TYR A 199 -4.60 -16.92 -0.24
CA TYR A 199 -5.12 -15.62 -0.66
C TYR A 199 -6.07 -15.08 0.42
N CYS A 200 -5.90 -13.81 0.75
CA CYS A 200 -6.75 -13.07 1.68
C CYS A 200 -7.32 -11.82 0.98
N GLN A 201 -8.58 -11.52 1.30
CA GLN A 201 -9.24 -10.30 0.83
C GLN A 201 -8.55 -9.07 1.43
N GLY A 202 -7.87 -8.31 0.59
CA GLY A 202 -7.02 -7.18 0.99
C GLY A 202 -5.71 -7.16 0.22
N THR A 203 -5.13 -8.35 -0.03
CA THR A 203 -3.91 -8.51 -0.85
C THR A 203 -4.09 -7.94 -2.25
N GLY A 204 -5.28 -8.13 -2.84
CA GLY A 204 -5.65 -7.56 -4.14
C GLY A 204 -5.49 -6.04 -4.22
N MET A 205 -5.92 -5.32 -3.18
CA MET A 205 -5.86 -3.86 -3.15
C MET A 205 -4.42 -3.34 -3.15
N VAL A 206 -3.54 -3.93 -2.34
CA VAL A 206 -2.12 -3.55 -2.29
C VAL A 206 -1.44 -3.83 -3.63
N ALA A 207 -1.66 -5.02 -4.19
CA ALA A 207 -1.10 -5.41 -5.48
C ALA A 207 -1.59 -4.52 -6.64
N ALA A 208 -2.89 -4.20 -6.67
CA ALA A 208 -3.47 -3.31 -7.68
C ALA A 208 -2.88 -1.90 -7.61
N SER A 209 -2.73 -1.36 -6.40
CA SER A 209 -2.11 -0.04 -6.15
C SER A 209 -0.64 0.00 -6.59
N LEU A 210 0.13 -1.05 -6.29
CA LEU A 210 1.52 -1.17 -6.76
C LEU A 210 1.60 -1.23 -8.28
N LEU A 211 0.70 -1.97 -8.94
CA LEU A 211 0.64 -2.07 -10.39
C LEU A 211 0.43 -0.72 -11.07
N LEU A 212 -0.22 0.26 -10.42
CA LEU A 212 -0.38 1.60 -10.98
C LEU A 212 0.96 2.30 -11.24
N PHE A 213 1.99 1.99 -10.44
CA PHE A 213 3.27 2.72 -10.46
C PHE A 213 4.47 1.83 -10.82
N LEU A 214 4.30 0.51 -10.84
CA LEU A 214 5.36 -0.45 -11.08
C LEU A 214 5.02 -1.38 -12.23
N GLU A 215 6.05 -1.81 -12.95
CA GLU A 215 5.91 -2.92 -13.88
C GLU A 215 5.50 -4.19 -13.13
N GLU A 216 4.77 -5.06 -13.82
CA GLU A 216 4.07 -6.20 -13.21
C GLU A 216 4.98 -7.12 -12.37
N GLU A 217 6.17 -7.43 -12.86
CA GLU A 217 7.14 -8.24 -12.11
C GLU A 217 7.66 -7.49 -10.87
N ASP A 218 7.87 -6.18 -10.97
CA ASP A 218 8.34 -5.37 -9.85
C ASP A 218 7.26 -5.26 -8.77
N ALA A 219 5.99 -5.09 -9.15
CA ALA A 219 4.86 -5.15 -8.23
C ALA A 219 4.79 -6.52 -7.51
N PHE A 220 5.06 -7.62 -8.20
CA PHE A 220 5.14 -8.95 -7.57
C PHE A 220 6.26 -9.04 -6.52
N TRP A 221 7.46 -8.54 -6.84
CA TRP A 221 8.58 -8.55 -5.90
C TRP A 221 8.41 -7.57 -4.74
N MET A 222 7.74 -6.43 -4.95
CA MET A 222 7.30 -5.55 -3.86
C MET A 222 6.34 -6.25 -2.93
N MET A 223 5.36 -6.99 -3.44
CA MET A 223 4.47 -7.80 -2.59
C MET A 223 5.24 -8.86 -1.81
N CYS A 224 6.26 -9.50 -2.40
CA CYS A 224 7.13 -10.41 -1.67
C CYS A 224 7.88 -9.69 -0.54
N ALA A 225 8.40 -8.48 -0.77
CA ALA A 225 9.04 -7.67 0.27
C ALA A 225 8.08 -7.30 1.40
N ILE A 226 6.85 -6.88 1.06
CA ILE A 226 5.82 -6.57 2.04
C ILE A 226 5.55 -7.79 2.92
N ILE A 227 5.24 -8.94 2.30
CA ILE A 227 4.86 -10.18 3.00
C ILE A 227 5.98 -10.74 3.88
N GLU A 228 7.24 -10.67 3.41
CA GLU A 228 8.35 -11.32 4.09
C GLU A 228 9.04 -10.44 5.14
N ASP A 229 9.13 -9.13 4.87
CA ASP A 229 10.04 -8.26 5.62
C ASP A 229 9.33 -7.07 6.30
N LEU A 230 8.29 -6.50 5.69
CA LEU A 230 7.70 -5.24 6.18
C LEU A 230 6.56 -5.45 7.19
N VAL A 231 5.77 -6.51 7.04
CA VAL A 231 4.67 -6.83 7.96
C VAL A 231 4.91 -8.14 8.71
N PRO A 232 4.31 -8.33 9.90
CA PRO A 232 4.37 -9.58 10.65
C PRO A 232 3.96 -10.80 9.82
N ALA A 233 4.49 -11.98 10.19
CA ALA A 233 4.02 -13.24 9.64
C ALA A 233 2.50 -13.39 9.82
N SER A 234 1.85 -14.15 8.93
CA SER A 234 0.41 -14.38 8.97
C SER A 234 -0.45 -13.11 8.82
N TYR A 235 0.09 -12.00 8.28
CA TYR A 235 -0.68 -10.79 7.99
C TYR A 235 -1.78 -11.01 6.95
N PHE A 236 -1.40 -11.66 5.85
CA PHE A 236 -2.27 -11.96 4.70
C PHE A 236 -2.74 -13.41 4.68
N SER A 237 -2.58 -14.16 5.78
CA SER A 237 -3.08 -15.53 5.85
C SER A 237 -4.56 -15.54 6.19
N THR A 238 -5.21 -16.69 6.04
CA THR A 238 -6.64 -16.86 6.40
C THR A 238 -6.93 -16.57 7.88
N SER A 239 -5.94 -16.80 8.76
CA SER A 239 -6.07 -16.51 10.20
C SER A 239 -6.01 -15.02 10.52
N LEU A 240 -5.45 -14.19 9.64
CA LEU A 240 -5.19 -12.76 9.88
C LEU A 240 -4.45 -12.46 11.19
N LEU A 241 -3.72 -13.44 11.75
CA LEU A 241 -3.14 -13.32 13.09
C LEU A 241 -2.13 -12.17 13.19
N GLY A 242 -1.39 -11.91 12.11
CA GLY A 242 -0.44 -10.79 12.06
C GLY A 242 -1.12 -9.43 12.20
N VAL A 243 -2.18 -9.19 11.41
CA VAL A 243 -2.90 -7.90 11.47
C VAL A 243 -3.73 -7.77 12.75
N GLN A 244 -4.31 -8.85 13.27
CA GLN A 244 -4.99 -8.86 14.58
C GLN A 244 -4.04 -8.51 15.72
N THR A 245 -2.80 -9.02 15.66
CA THR A 245 -1.75 -8.64 16.61
C THR A 245 -1.50 -7.13 16.55
N ASP A 246 -1.36 -6.57 15.35
CA ASP A 246 -1.19 -5.12 15.17
C ASP A 246 -2.39 -4.32 15.70
N GLN A 247 -3.62 -4.82 15.58
CA GLN A 247 -4.79 -4.15 16.18
C GLN A 247 -4.70 -4.10 17.71
N ARG A 248 -4.23 -5.16 18.37
CA ARG A 248 -4.01 -5.17 19.83
C ARG A 248 -2.87 -4.22 20.23
N VAL A 249 -1.80 -4.16 19.44
CA VAL A 249 -0.71 -3.19 19.63
C VAL A 249 -1.22 -1.75 19.49
N LEU A 250 -2.01 -1.46 18.45
CA LEU A 250 -2.61 -0.14 18.24
C LEU A 250 -3.49 0.26 19.43
N ARG A 251 -4.31 -0.66 19.96
CA ARG A 251 -5.13 -0.40 21.14
C ARG A 251 -4.28 0.02 22.34
N GLN A 252 -3.16 -0.66 22.57
CA GLN A 252 -2.21 -0.31 23.65
C GLN A 252 -1.56 1.05 23.42
N LEU A 253 -1.23 1.39 22.17
CA LEU A 253 -0.68 2.70 21.82
C LEU A 253 -1.71 3.82 22.03
N ILE A 254 -2.98 3.60 21.72
CA ILE A 254 -4.03 4.61 21.95
C ILE A 254 -4.18 4.92 23.45
N ILE A 255 -4.11 3.90 24.32
CA ILE A 255 -4.10 4.12 25.78
C ILE A 255 -2.93 5.04 26.19
N GLN A 256 -1.77 4.86 25.58
CA GLN A 256 -0.56 5.61 25.93
C GLN A 256 -0.54 7.03 25.33
N TYR A 257 -0.95 7.19 24.07
CA TYR A 257 -0.74 8.41 23.30
C TYR A 257 -2.01 9.27 23.16
N ILE A 258 -3.21 8.68 23.23
CA ILE A 258 -4.49 9.38 23.08
C ILE A 258 -5.50 8.87 24.15
N PRO A 259 -5.20 9.03 25.45
CA PRO A 259 -6.00 8.43 26.53
C PRO A 259 -7.44 8.95 26.61
N ARG A 260 -7.74 10.17 26.12
CA ARG A 260 -9.12 10.68 26.04
C ARG A 260 -9.94 9.88 25.04
N LEU A 261 -9.36 9.56 23.88
CA LEU A 261 -10.00 8.71 22.88
C LEU A 261 -10.19 7.28 23.42
N ASP A 262 -9.20 6.73 24.12
CA ASP A 262 -9.34 5.43 24.79
C ASP A 262 -10.58 5.39 25.71
N LYS A 263 -10.73 6.39 26.58
CA LYS A 263 -11.86 6.50 27.49
C LYS A 263 -13.19 6.59 26.73
N LEU A 264 -13.25 7.41 25.68
CA LEU A 264 -14.43 7.55 24.84
C LEU A 264 -14.83 6.22 24.20
N LEU A 265 -13.87 5.48 23.63
CA LEU A 265 -14.12 4.18 23.01
C LEU A 265 -14.67 3.16 24.03
N GLN A 266 -14.16 3.18 25.27
CA GLN A 266 -14.65 2.31 26.34
C GLN A 266 -16.06 2.69 26.81
N GLU A 267 -16.34 3.99 26.98
CA GLU A 267 -17.66 4.50 27.41
C GLU A 267 -18.76 4.15 26.40
N HIS A 268 -18.41 4.13 25.12
CA HIS A 268 -19.33 3.84 24.01
C HIS A 268 -19.29 2.39 23.51
N ASP A 269 -18.48 1.53 24.13
CA ASP A 269 -18.25 0.13 23.73
C ASP A 269 -17.90 -0.03 22.23
N ILE A 270 -17.01 0.84 21.74
CA ILE A 270 -16.59 0.86 20.33
C ILE A 270 -15.35 0.00 20.15
N GLU A 271 -15.50 -1.08 19.39
CA GLU A 271 -14.38 -1.90 18.94
C GLU A 271 -13.68 -1.26 17.73
N LEU A 272 -12.57 -0.56 17.99
CA LEU A 272 -11.81 0.14 16.95
C LEU A 272 -11.31 -0.76 15.81
N SER A 273 -11.02 -2.04 16.09
CA SER A 273 -10.58 -3.02 15.08
C SER A 273 -11.57 -3.19 13.94
N LEU A 274 -12.87 -2.94 14.15
CA LEU A 274 -13.88 -2.99 13.09
C LEU A 274 -13.65 -1.94 12.01
N ILE A 275 -12.92 -0.87 12.34
CA ILE A 275 -12.59 0.24 11.43
C ILE A 275 -11.15 0.10 10.95
N THR A 276 -10.20 -0.02 11.90
CA THR A 276 -8.76 0.10 11.59
C THR A 276 -8.11 -1.16 11.06
N LEU A 277 -8.76 -2.33 11.16
CA LEU A 277 -8.20 -3.58 10.62
C LEU A 277 -7.95 -3.47 9.12
N HIS A 278 -8.89 -2.88 8.37
CA HIS A 278 -8.73 -2.75 6.93
C HIS A 278 -7.67 -1.71 6.55
N TRP A 279 -7.47 -0.67 7.37
CA TRP A 279 -6.42 0.34 7.16
C TRP A 279 -5.05 -0.32 7.17
N PHE A 280 -4.81 -1.20 8.15
CA PHE A 280 -3.56 -1.92 8.29
C PHE A 280 -3.42 -3.01 7.23
N LEU A 281 -4.48 -3.80 7.01
CA LEU A 281 -4.46 -4.91 6.05
C LEU A 281 -4.09 -4.46 4.62
N THR A 282 -4.50 -3.27 4.21
CA THR A 282 -4.18 -2.71 2.89
C THR A 282 -3.06 -1.69 2.90
N ALA A 283 -2.38 -1.48 4.03
CA ALA A 283 -1.41 -0.40 4.22
C ALA A 283 -1.96 0.95 3.69
N PHE A 284 -3.21 1.26 4.09
CA PHE A 284 -4.06 2.40 3.71
C PHE A 284 -4.55 2.45 2.26
N ALA A 285 -4.14 1.54 1.39
CA ALA A 285 -4.42 1.61 -0.05
C ALA A 285 -5.91 1.63 -0.43
N SER A 286 -6.79 1.15 0.45
CA SER A 286 -8.25 1.16 0.23
C SER A 286 -8.98 2.35 0.85
N VAL A 287 -8.33 3.16 1.69
CA VAL A 287 -9.02 4.13 2.56
C VAL A 287 -8.53 5.56 2.41
N VAL A 288 -7.28 5.78 2.05
CA VAL A 288 -6.77 7.13 1.76
C VAL A 288 -6.76 7.39 0.26
N HIS A 289 -6.84 8.67 -0.11
CA HIS A 289 -6.66 9.10 -1.49
C HIS A 289 -5.20 8.85 -1.94
N ILE A 290 -5.02 8.66 -3.26
CA ILE A 290 -3.78 8.11 -3.82
C ILE A 290 -2.53 8.96 -3.53
N LYS A 291 -2.66 10.30 -3.49
CA LYS A 291 -1.52 11.20 -3.20
C LYS A 291 -0.99 11.03 -1.78
N LEU A 292 -1.87 10.93 -0.79
CA LEU A 292 -1.48 10.58 0.58
C LEU A 292 -0.91 9.17 0.64
N LEU A 293 -1.51 8.21 -0.07
CA LEU A 293 -0.97 6.84 -0.13
C LEU A 293 0.49 6.83 -0.57
N LEU A 294 0.84 7.57 -1.63
CA LEU A 294 2.21 7.68 -2.13
C LEU A 294 3.18 8.18 -1.05
N ARG A 295 2.77 9.16 -0.25
CA ARG A 295 3.59 9.73 0.84
C ARG A 295 3.73 8.78 2.01
N VAL A 296 2.65 8.11 2.40
CA VAL A 296 2.68 7.04 3.42
C VAL A 296 3.56 5.88 2.97
N TRP A 297 3.51 5.50 1.70
CA TRP A 297 4.30 4.41 1.13
C TRP A 297 5.78 4.74 0.96
N ASP A 298 6.12 6.00 0.64
CA ASP A 298 7.52 6.47 0.67
C ASP A 298 8.15 6.15 2.04
N LEU A 299 7.43 6.44 3.14
CA LEU A 299 7.87 6.17 4.51
C LEU A 299 7.78 4.68 4.87
N PHE A 300 6.68 4.00 4.56
CA PHE A 300 6.49 2.58 4.89
C PHE A 300 7.56 1.69 4.25
N PHE A 301 7.96 1.96 3.00
CA PHE A 301 9.02 1.21 2.34
C PHE A 301 10.42 1.56 2.86
N TYR A 302 10.57 2.68 3.58
CA TYR A 302 11.85 3.07 4.18
C TYR A 302 11.96 2.65 5.65
N GLU A 303 11.00 3.02 6.49
CA GLU A 303 11.02 2.81 7.94
C GLU A 303 10.26 1.55 8.39
N GLY A 304 9.54 0.87 7.50
CA GLY A 304 8.80 -0.35 7.82
C GLY A 304 7.43 -0.11 8.46
N SER A 305 6.87 -1.15 9.07
CA SER A 305 5.47 -1.14 9.55
C SER A 305 5.21 -0.24 10.76
N VAL A 306 6.23 0.31 11.44
CA VAL A 306 6.03 1.33 12.48
C VAL A 306 5.26 2.55 11.96
N VAL A 307 5.46 2.90 10.68
CA VAL A 307 4.77 4.00 10.00
C VAL A 307 3.25 3.83 10.02
N LEU A 308 2.74 2.59 9.92
CA LEU A 308 1.29 2.34 9.94
C LEU A 308 0.65 2.76 11.26
N PHE A 309 1.35 2.53 12.37
CA PHE A 309 0.93 2.98 13.70
C PHE A 309 1.05 4.49 13.84
N GLN A 310 2.17 5.09 13.43
CA GLN A 310 2.39 6.53 13.52
C GLN A 310 1.34 7.31 12.74
N VAL A 311 1.07 6.91 11.49
CA VAL A 311 0.05 7.54 10.63
C VAL A 311 -1.34 7.38 11.24
N THR A 312 -1.68 6.20 11.76
CA THR A 312 -2.98 5.99 12.42
C THR A 312 -3.14 6.87 13.66
N LEU A 313 -2.11 6.96 14.51
CA LEU A 313 -2.13 7.83 15.69
C LEU A 313 -2.21 9.31 15.31
N GLY A 314 -1.51 9.73 14.24
CA GLY A 314 -1.61 11.08 13.69
C GLY A 314 -3.04 11.40 13.25
N MET A 315 -3.65 10.54 12.43
CA MET A 315 -5.04 10.69 11.96
C MET A 315 -6.04 10.76 13.12
N LEU A 316 -5.92 9.86 14.10
CA LEU A 316 -6.79 9.87 15.28
C LEU A 316 -6.59 11.14 16.13
N LYS A 317 -5.36 11.62 16.25
CA LYS A 317 -5.04 12.83 17.02
C LYS A 317 -5.61 14.10 16.36
N MET A 318 -5.50 14.23 15.04
CA MET A 318 -6.08 15.34 14.28
C MET A 318 -7.60 15.46 14.49
N LYS A 319 -8.27 14.33 14.73
CA LYS A 319 -9.72 14.25 14.92
C LYS A 319 -10.17 14.05 16.37
N GLU A 320 -9.26 14.11 17.33
CA GLU A 320 -9.57 13.80 18.73
C GLU A 320 -10.66 14.72 19.31
N GLU A 321 -10.60 16.03 19.05
CA GLU A 321 -11.59 16.97 19.59
C GLU A 321 -12.98 16.75 18.97
N GLU A 322 -13.05 16.45 17.67
CA GLU A 322 -14.31 16.13 16.97
C GLU A 322 -14.94 14.83 17.50
N LEU A 323 -14.10 13.82 17.73
CA LEU A 323 -14.53 12.53 18.31
C LEU A 323 -15.07 12.71 19.73
N VAL A 324 -14.36 13.45 20.58
CA VAL A 324 -14.77 13.67 21.98
C VAL A 324 -16.04 14.52 22.10
N GLN A 325 -16.32 15.38 21.11
CA GLN A 325 -17.55 16.18 21.06
C GLN A 325 -18.75 15.44 20.43
N SER A 326 -18.54 14.24 19.89
CA SER A 326 -19.61 13.48 19.26
C SER A 326 -20.69 13.05 20.26
N GLU A 327 -21.95 13.15 19.84
CA GLU A 327 -23.10 12.97 20.75
C GLU A 327 -23.42 11.50 21.10
N ASN A 328 -23.03 10.56 20.22
CA ASN A 328 -23.40 9.15 20.35
C ASN A 328 -22.41 8.22 19.63
N SER A 329 -22.52 6.91 19.92
CA SER A 329 -21.61 5.89 19.37
C SER A 329 -21.62 5.82 17.84
N ALA A 330 -22.76 6.06 17.20
CA ALA A 330 -22.87 6.02 15.73
C ALA A 330 -22.12 7.20 15.08
N SER A 331 -22.22 8.40 15.67
CA SER A 331 -21.44 9.58 15.23
C SER A 331 -19.94 9.34 15.36
N ILE A 332 -19.50 8.76 16.49
CA ILE A 332 -18.08 8.41 16.71
C ILE A 332 -17.62 7.39 15.67
N PHE A 333 -18.39 6.32 15.44
CA PHE A 333 -18.04 5.28 14.46
C PHE A 333 -17.93 5.84 13.04
N ASN A 334 -18.89 6.68 12.61
CA ASN A 334 -18.87 7.32 11.30
C ASN A 334 -17.67 8.25 11.17
N THR A 335 -17.44 9.11 12.16
CA THR A 335 -16.29 10.02 12.18
C THR A 335 -14.98 9.26 12.07
N LEU A 336 -14.79 8.19 12.87
CA LEU A 336 -13.62 7.31 12.79
C LEU A 336 -13.46 6.67 11.41
N SER A 337 -14.55 6.21 10.80
CA SER A 337 -14.54 5.57 9.48
C SER A 337 -14.17 6.55 8.36
N ASP A 338 -14.57 7.81 8.50
CA ASP A 338 -14.36 8.86 7.50
C ASP A 338 -13.00 9.56 7.63
N ILE A 339 -12.26 9.40 8.74
CA ILE A 339 -10.98 10.09 8.94
C ILE A 339 -10.03 9.98 7.73
N PRO A 340 -9.78 8.78 7.16
CA PRO A 340 -8.81 8.64 6.08
C PRO A 340 -9.15 9.45 4.82
N SER A 341 -10.44 9.64 4.52
CA SER A 341 -10.89 10.41 3.35
C SER A 341 -10.86 11.92 3.61
N GLN A 342 -10.94 12.33 4.87
CA GLN A 342 -10.91 13.73 5.30
C GLN A 342 -9.49 14.31 5.46
N ILE A 343 -8.44 13.48 5.39
CA ILE A 343 -7.07 14.00 5.42
C ILE A 343 -6.76 14.65 4.06
N GLU A 344 -6.51 15.95 4.07
CA GLU A 344 -6.22 16.75 2.86
C GLU A 344 -4.76 17.19 2.73
N ASP A 345 -3.89 16.90 3.70
CA ASP A 345 -2.48 17.28 3.61
C ASP A 345 -1.61 16.20 4.23
N ALA A 346 -0.78 15.58 3.39
CA ALA A 346 0.11 14.51 3.79
C ALA A 346 1.25 15.01 4.69
N ASP A 347 1.75 16.23 4.47
CA ASP A 347 2.87 16.76 5.24
C ASP A 347 2.41 17.18 6.64
N ILE A 348 1.19 17.73 6.78
CA ILE A 348 0.55 17.98 8.09
C ILE A 348 0.34 16.65 8.82
N LEU A 349 -0.22 15.63 8.16
CA LEU A 349 -0.41 14.32 8.78
C LEU A 349 0.91 13.72 9.26
N ILE A 350 1.95 13.74 8.42
CA ILE A 350 3.28 13.22 8.78
C ILE A 350 3.87 14.00 9.95
N GLN A 351 3.72 15.33 9.96
CA GLN A 351 4.18 16.16 11.07
C GLN A 351 3.48 15.82 12.38
N ASP A 352 2.15 15.66 12.36
CA ASP A 352 1.37 15.30 13.55
C ASP A 352 1.70 13.88 14.03
N ALA A 353 1.79 12.93 13.10
CA ALA A 353 2.21 11.55 13.38
C ALA A 353 3.58 11.49 14.08
N ARG A 354 4.54 12.31 13.65
CA ARG A 354 5.86 12.39 14.29
C ARG A 354 5.84 13.14 15.61
N THR A 355 4.98 14.15 15.75
CA THR A 355 4.83 14.89 17.01
C THR A 355 4.27 13.98 18.10
N ILE A 356 3.26 13.17 17.78
CA ILE A 356 2.65 12.26 18.74
C ILE A 356 3.47 10.98 18.95
N ALA A 357 3.98 10.38 17.88
CA ALA A 357 4.50 9.02 17.88
C ALA A 357 5.92 8.90 17.30
N GLY A 358 6.67 10.01 17.21
CA GLY A 358 8.04 10.02 16.67
C GLY A 358 9.06 9.27 17.53
N SER A 359 8.74 8.97 18.78
CA SER A 359 9.56 8.11 19.65
C SER A 359 9.28 6.61 19.47
N LEU A 360 8.27 6.22 18.70
CA LEU A 360 8.02 4.81 18.41
C LEU A 360 9.15 4.25 17.55
N THR A 361 9.61 3.06 17.93
CA THR A 361 10.65 2.33 17.22
C THR A 361 10.16 0.93 16.89
N ASP A 362 10.75 0.31 15.87
CA ASP A 362 10.46 -1.08 15.51
C ASP A 362 10.65 -2.04 16.68
N VAL A 363 11.66 -1.81 17.52
CA VAL A 363 11.92 -2.63 18.71
C VAL A 363 10.75 -2.59 19.69
N MET A 364 10.16 -1.41 19.91
CA MET A 364 8.99 -1.25 20.77
C MET A 364 7.76 -1.96 20.20
N ILE A 365 7.51 -1.78 18.90
CA ILE A 365 6.39 -2.43 18.21
C ILE A 365 6.56 -3.95 18.23
N GLU A 366 7.74 -4.46 17.90
CA GLU A 366 8.04 -5.89 17.91
C GLU A 366 7.90 -6.50 19.30
N THR A 367 8.30 -5.78 20.35
CA THR A 367 8.09 -6.21 21.74
C THR A 367 6.60 -6.36 22.06
N GLN A 368 5.78 -5.39 21.67
CA GLN A 368 4.32 -5.48 21.87
C GLN A 368 3.70 -6.57 20.99
N ARG A 369 4.16 -6.74 19.75
CA ARG A 369 3.70 -7.82 18.85
C ARG A 369 3.92 -9.19 19.47
N ARG A 370 5.13 -9.47 19.98
CA ARG A 370 5.43 -10.76 20.65
C ARG A 370 4.50 -11.02 21.84
N LYS A 371 4.26 -10.00 22.66
CA LYS A 371 3.36 -10.07 23.81
C LYS A 371 1.92 -10.38 23.36
N HIS A 372 1.38 -9.61 22.42
CA HIS A 372 -0.02 -9.73 22.00
C HIS A 372 -0.29 -10.97 21.14
N LEU A 373 0.69 -11.38 20.33
CA LEU A 373 0.62 -12.63 19.58
C LEU A 373 0.50 -13.84 20.52
N ALA A 374 1.28 -13.85 21.62
CA ALA A 374 1.19 -14.93 22.61
C ALA A 374 -0.20 -15.02 23.25
N TYR A 375 -0.84 -13.88 23.54
CA TYR A 375 -2.21 -13.86 24.06
C TYR A 375 -3.22 -14.39 23.03
N LEU A 376 -3.14 -13.95 21.78
CA LEU A 376 -4.05 -14.42 20.72
C LEU A 376 -3.92 -15.92 20.47
N ILE A 377 -2.69 -16.44 20.48
CA ILE A 377 -2.44 -17.88 20.37
C ILE A 377 -3.01 -18.64 21.57
N ALA A 378 -2.88 -18.11 22.79
CA ALA A 378 -3.45 -18.73 23.98
C ALA A 378 -4.99 -18.74 23.94
N GLU A 379 -5.61 -17.62 23.53
CA GLU A 379 -7.07 -17.51 23.33
C GLU A 379 -7.57 -18.52 22.29
N GLN A 380 -6.86 -18.68 21.16
CA GLN A 380 -7.22 -19.66 20.12
C GLN A 380 -6.93 -21.11 20.53
N GLY A 381 -5.85 -21.35 21.27
CA GLY A 381 -5.46 -22.67 21.77
C GLY A 381 -6.40 -23.22 22.83
N GLN A 382 -7.08 -22.36 23.60
CA GLN A 382 -8.18 -22.77 24.49
C GLN A 382 -9.41 -23.30 23.73
N HIS A 383 -9.50 -23.01 22.43
CA HIS A 383 -10.58 -23.48 21.56
C HIS A 383 -10.15 -24.62 20.60
N LEU A 384 -8.87 -25.00 20.54
CA LEU A 384 -8.34 -25.98 19.57
C LEU A 384 -7.32 -26.94 20.23
N ASP A 385 -7.72 -28.21 20.41
CA ASP A 385 -6.91 -29.32 20.96
C ASP A 385 -5.74 -29.81 20.06
N SER A 386 -5.13 -28.97 19.20
CA SER A 386 -4.04 -29.40 18.30
C SER A 386 -2.79 -28.52 18.35
N GLU A 387 -1.74 -29.01 19.00
CA GLU A 387 -0.40 -28.40 19.05
C GLU A 387 0.23 -28.16 17.67
N SER A 388 -0.19 -28.91 16.64
CA SER A 388 0.29 -28.76 15.27
C SER A 388 -0.09 -27.42 14.63
N SER A 389 -1.27 -26.88 14.96
CA SER A 389 -1.81 -25.63 14.41
C SER A 389 -1.04 -24.40 14.92
N ILE A 390 -0.64 -24.42 16.19
CA ILE A 390 0.10 -23.33 16.85
C ILE A 390 1.50 -23.17 16.25
N SER A 391 2.16 -24.28 15.90
CA SER A 391 3.51 -24.26 15.32
C SER A 391 3.58 -23.60 13.93
N ASN A 392 2.47 -23.53 13.20
CA ASN A 392 2.42 -22.93 11.87
C ASN A 392 2.23 -21.40 11.90
N LEU A 393 1.62 -20.88 12.97
CA LEU A 393 1.23 -19.46 13.08
C LEU A 393 2.40 -18.50 13.32
N THR A 394 3.51 -19.02 13.88
CA THR A 394 4.73 -18.28 14.23
C THR A 394 5.88 -18.49 13.24
N LYS A 395 5.68 -19.26 12.17
CA LYS A 395 6.75 -19.56 11.21
C LYS A 395 7.07 -18.34 10.35
N ILE A 396 8.37 -18.10 10.17
CA ILE A 396 8.91 -17.24 9.11
C ILE A 396 8.25 -17.66 7.79
N VAL A 397 7.76 -16.68 7.03
CA VAL A 397 7.20 -16.92 5.71
C VAL A 397 8.30 -17.54 4.83
N ARG A 398 8.12 -18.80 4.44
CA ARG A 398 9.07 -19.52 3.59
C ARG A 398 8.49 -19.69 2.20
N ARG A 399 9.24 -19.22 1.19
CA ARG A 399 8.94 -19.45 -0.22
C ARG A 399 8.94 -20.94 -0.52
N GLN A 400 8.02 -21.39 -1.36
CA GLN A 400 8.01 -22.77 -1.84
C GLN A 400 9.31 -23.14 -2.59
N SER A 401 9.99 -22.18 -3.23
CA SER A 401 11.26 -22.42 -3.93
C SER A 401 12.42 -22.80 -3.00
N GLN A 402 12.35 -22.45 -1.71
CA GLN A 402 13.39 -22.72 -0.71
C GLN A 402 13.14 -24.01 0.09
N ARG A 403 12.07 -24.76 -0.20
CA ARG A 403 11.70 -26.01 0.50
C ARG A 403 12.38 -27.28 -0.08
N ARG A 404 13.48 -27.14 -0.82
CA ARG A 404 14.21 -28.27 -1.42
C ARG A 404 15.34 -28.77 -0.55
#